data_AF-A0AA39PFA2-F1
#
_entry.id   AF-A0AA39PFA2-F1
#
_cell.length_a   1.000
_cell.length_b   1.000
_cell.length_c   1.000
_cell.angle_alpha   90.00
_cell.angle_beta   90.00
_cell.angle_gamma   90.00
#
_symmetry.space_group_name_H-M   'P 1'
#
loop_
_entity.id
_entity.type
_entity.pdbx_description
1 polymer ?
#
loop_
_entity_poly.entity_id
_entity_poly.type
_entity_poly.pdbx_seq_one_letter_code
_entity_poly.pdbx_strand_id
1 'polypeptide(L)'
;MQRVVSARHEEDNHKAGTGCNNPSNYEDRFSEDPVYEETTPNARVWVTYQTESAIRNANMIEEIRDNVNVLLAGLFSLIVTTSVVSASLLFELLLVRREIANGSPVETIPISSLNPQTAFVPAATDVWPFSSSNGCITTLYPPLDLYVTGVLFDI
;
A
#
# COMPACT_ATOMS: atom_id res chain seq x y z
N MET A 1 -2.91 -36.84 -15.12
CA MET A 1 -3.48 -35.47 -15.16
C MET A 1 -4.92 -35.47 -14.66
N GLN A 2 -5.21 -35.78 -13.38
CA GLN A 2 -6.61 -35.78 -12.90
C GLN A 2 -6.75 -35.74 -11.37
N ARG A 3 -5.95 -34.94 -10.64
CA ARG A 3 -5.99 -34.95 -9.16
C ARG A 3 -5.91 -33.59 -8.45
N VAL A 4 -6.12 -32.47 -9.17
CA VAL A 4 -6.09 -31.13 -8.54
C VAL A 4 -7.42 -30.37 -8.66
N VAL A 5 -8.40 -30.87 -9.43
CA VAL A 5 -9.72 -30.21 -9.58
C VAL A 5 -10.72 -30.63 -8.49
N SER A 6 -10.43 -31.64 -7.68
CA SER A 6 -11.43 -32.28 -6.81
C SER A 6 -11.55 -31.71 -5.38
N ALA A 7 -10.85 -30.63 -5.04
CA ALA A 7 -10.79 -30.12 -3.66
C ALA A 7 -11.43 -28.74 -3.46
N ARG A 8 -12.28 -28.26 -4.40
CA ARG A 8 -12.97 -26.97 -4.27
C ARG A 8 -14.50 -27.09 -4.28
N HIS A 9 -15.02 -28.28 -3.96
CA HIS A 9 -16.46 -28.55 -4.00
C HIS A 9 -17.05 -29.20 -2.74
N GLU A 10 -16.30 -29.28 -1.64
CA GLU A 10 -16.77 -30.00 -0.46
C GLU A 10 -16.44 -29.27 0.85
N GLU A 11 -16.92 -28.03 1.00
CA GLU A 11 -16.99 -27.36 2.30
C GLU A 11 -18.07 -26.27 2.24
N ASP A 12 -19.35 -26.67 2.19
CA ASP A 12 -20.47 -25.79 2.58
C ASP A 12 -21.79 -26.55 2.83
N ASN A 13 -21.73 -27.86 3.06
CA ASN A 13 -22.90 -28.66 3.42
C ASN A 13 -22.97 -28.85 4.94
N HIS A 14 -23.45 -27.84 5.69
CA HIS A 14 -24.12 -28.03 6.99
C HIS A 14 -24.83 -26.73 7.45
N LYS A 15 -25.94 -26.35 6.81
CA LYS A 15 -27.11 -25.73 7.46
C LYS A 15 -28.36 -25.89 6.58
N ALA A 16 -29.17 -26.90 6.87
CA ALA A 16 -30.53 -26.98 6.37
C ALA A 16 -31.47 -26.28 7.37
N GLY A 17 -32.26 -25.30 6.89
CA GLY A 17 -33.55 -24.96 7.52
C GLY A 17 -33.78 -23.52 8.00
N THR A 18 -33.55 -22.51 7.18
CA THR A 18 -34.43 -21.32 7.12
C THR A 18 -34.36 -20.77 5.69
N GLY A 19 -35.49 -20.67 4.99
CA GLY A 19 -35.58 -19.78 3.84
C GLY A 19 -35.26 -18.35 4.29
N CYS A 20 -34.70 -17.57 3.37
CA CYS A 20 -34.24 -16.17 3.50
C CYS A 20 -32.71 -16.02 3.45
N ASN A 21 -32.29 -15.48 2.30
CA ASN A 21 -31.08 -14.70 2.07
C ASN A 21 -29.87 -15.48 1.56
N ASN A 22 -30.03 -16.18 0.44
CA ASN A 22 -28.89 -16.36 -0.45
C ASN A 22 -28.63 -15.01 -1.15
N PRO A 23 -27.50 -14.32 -0.90
CA PRO A 23 -27.20 -13.03 -1.53
C PRO A 23 -27.09 -13.12 -3.06
N SER A 24 -26.97 -14.32 -3.62
CA SER A 24 -26.98 -14.56 -5.07
C SER A 24 -28.36 -14.85 -5.66
N ASN A 25 -29.43 -14.89 -4.87
CA ASN A 25 -30.79 -15.05 -5.40
C ASN A 25 -31.32 -13.69 -5.89
N TYR A 26 -31.15 -13.44 -7.18
CA TYR A 26 -31.59 -12.18 -7.82
C TYR A 26 -33.11 -11.99 -7.77
N GLU A 27 -33.90 -13.08 -7.78
CA GLU A 27 -35.36 -13.02 -7.77
C GLU A 27 -35.94 -12.60 -6.41
N ASP A 28 -35.23 -12.86 -5.32
CA ASP A 28 -35.62 -12.38 -3.98
C ASP A 28 -35.27 -10.89 -3.79
N ARG A 29 -34.24 -10.42 -4.51
CA ARG A 29 -33.66 -9.09 -4.36
C ARG A 29 -34.31 -8.06 -5.27
N PHE A 30 -34.85 -8.51 -6.40
CA PHE A 30 -35.62 -7.70 -7.34
C PHE A 30 -36.85 -8.48 -7.79
N SER A 31 -38.04 -8.02 -7.38
CA SER A 31 -39.30 -8.65 -7.75
C SER A 31 -39.56 -8.59 -9.26
N GLU A 32 -40.27 -9.59 -9.78
CA GLU A 32 -40.70 -9.63 -11.18
C GLU A 32 -41.58 -8.42 -11.53
N ASP A 33 -41.29 -7.81 -12.69
CA ASP A 33 -42.11 -6.71 -13.20
C ASP A 33 -43.49 -7.23 -13.62
N PRO A 34 -44.56 -6.45 -13.46
CA PRO A 34 -45.87 -6.82 -14.00
C PRO A 34 -45.82 -6.88 -15.53
N VAL A 35 -46.69 -7.73 -16.10
CA VAL A 35 -46.76 -7.95 -17.55
C VAL A 35 -46.94 -6.61 -18.28
N TYR A 36 -46.07 -6.35 -19.27
CA TYR A 36 -45.96 -5.12 -20.06
C TYR A 36 -45.23 -3.93 -19.40
N GLU A 37 -44.72 -4.05 -18.18
CA GLU A 37 -43.95 -2.97 -17.51
C GLU A 37 -42.43 -3.19 -17.51
N GLU A 38 -41.94 -4.22 -18.20
CA GLU A 38 -40.52 -4.64 -18.28
C GLU A 38 -39.56 -3.59 -18.91
N THR A 39 -40.09 -2.54 -19.52
CA THR A 39 -39.31 -1.44 -20.11
C THR A 39 -39.52 -0.10 -19.43
N THR A 40 -40.37 -0.06 -18.40
CA THR A 40 -40.59 1.16 -17.62
C THR A 40 -39.29 1.58 -16.91
N PRO A 41 -39.10 2.86 -16.54
CA PRO A 41 -37.90 3.30 -15.84
C PRO A 41 -37.63 2.57 -14.51
N ASN A 42 -38.68 1.98 -13.91
CA ASN A 42 -38.59 1.20 -12.68
C ASN A 42 -38.52 -0.31 -12.92
N ALA A 43 -38.40 -0.75 -14.18
CA ALA A 43 -38.26 -2.15 -14.50
C ALA A 43 -37.06 -2.77 -13.80
N ARG A 44 -37.21 -4.01 -13.34
CA ARG A 44 -36.20 -4.83 -12.67
C ARG A 44 -34.85 -4.75 -13.37
N VAL A 45 -34.84 -4.84 -14.70
CA VAL A 45 -33.59 -4.80 -15.49
C VAL A 45 -32.75 -3.53 -15.22
N TRP A 46 -33.39 -2.37 -15.09
CA TRP A 46 -32.68 -1.11 -14.86
C TRP A 46 -32.25 -0.95 -13.41
N VAL A 47 -33.09 -1.37 -12.46
CA VAL A 47 -32.78 -1.33 -11.03
C VAL A 47 -31.64 -2.29 -10.70
N THR A 48 -31.65 -3.50 -11.28
CA THR A 48 -30.56 -4.46 -11.16
C THR A 48 -29.29 -3.94 -11.79
N TYR A 49 -29.34 -3.40 -13.02
CA TYR A 49 -28.17 -2.81 -13.67
C TYR A 49 -27.54 -1.71 -12.82
N GLN A 50 -28.35 -0.77 -12.31
CA GLN A 50 -27.84 0.31 -11.48
C GLN A 50 -27.24 -0.21 -10.17
N THR A 51 -27.90 -1.17 -9.51
CA THR A 51 -27.43 -1.75 -8.26
C THR A 51 -26.10 -2.50 -8.44
N GLU A 52 -26.01 -3.36 -9.45
CA GLU A 52 -24.79 -4.11 -9.76
C GLU A 52 -23.67 -3.21 -10.29
N SER A 53 -24.00 -2.18 -11.06
CA SER A 53 -23.02 -1.19 -11.51
C SER A 53 -22.43 -0.39 -10.34
N ALA A 54 -23.24 -0.02 -9.35
CA ALA A 54 -22.78 0.69 -8.16
C ALA A 54 -21.85 -0.19 -7.31
N ILE A 55 -22.20 -1.47 -7.12
CA ILE A 55 -21.36 -2.45 -6.42
C ILE A 55 -20.06 -2.66 -7.18
N ARG A 56 -20.11 -2.86 -8.50
CA ARG A 56 -18.92 -3.03 -9.33
C ARG A 56 -18.01 -1.81 -9.29
N ASN A 57 -18.57 -0.60 -9.31
CA ASN A 57 -17.81 0.63 -9.20
C ASN A 57 -17.11 0.76 -7.85
N ALA A 58 -17.80 0.45 -6.75
CA ALA A 58 -17.21 0.47 -5.41
C ALA A 58 -16.07 -0.54 -5.29
N ASN A 59 -16.28 -1.77 -5.75
CA ASN A 59 -15.28 -2.84 -5.70
C ASN A 59 -14.03 -2.48 -6.52
N MET A 60 -14.20 -1.86 -7.70
CA MET A 60 -13.06 -1.44 -8.53
C MET A 60 -12.20 -0.37 -7.84
N ILE A 61 -12.81 0.55 -7.08
CA ILE A 61 -12.07 1.57 -6.34
C ILE A 61 -11.32 0.96 -5.16
N GLU A 62 -11.92 -0.02 -4.48
CA GLU A 62 -11.28 -0.71 -3.37
C GLU A 62 -9.99 -1.43 -3.80
N GLU A 63 -10.01 -2.10 -4.95
CA GLU A 63 -8.83 -2.79 -5.51
C GLU A 63 -7.70 -1.82 -5.89
N ILE A 64 -8.05 -0.63 -6.40
CA ILE A 64 -7.04 0.36 -6.83
C ILE A 64 -6.45 1.13 -5.63
N ARG A 65 -7.19 1.24 -4.52
CA ARG A 65 -6.81 2.05 -3.35
C ARG A 65 -5.45 1.64 -2.79
N ASP A 66 -5.20 0.35 -2.66
CA ASP A 66 -3.96 -0.15 -2.05
C ASP A 66 -2.75 0.17 -2.94
N ASN A 67 -2.90 0.03 -4.26
CA ASN A 67 -1.86 0.38 -5.22
C ASN A 67 -1.53 1.89 -5.20
N VAL A 68 -2.56 2.74 -5.19
CA VAL A 68 -2.37 4.20 -5.13
C VAL A 68 -1.73 4.63 -3.81
N ASN A 69 -2.12 4.01 -2.70
CA ASN A 69 -1.55 4.32 -1.40
C ASN A 69 -0.05 3.98 -1.34
N VAL A 70 0.37 2.85 -1.91
CA VAL A 70 1.79 2.48 -2.02
C VAL A 70 2.57 3.50 -2.87
N LEU A 71 2.02 3.90 -4.03
CA LEU A 71 2.65 4.90 -4.88
C LEU A 71 2.76 6.27 -4.20
N LEU A 72 1.72 6.69 -3.47
CA LEU A 72 1.71 7.95 -2.75
C LEU A 72 2.71 7.94 -1.58
N ALA A 73 2.81 6.83 -0.85
CA ALA A 73 3.82 6.66 0.20
C ALA A 73 5.24 6.77 -0.36
N GLY A 74 5.51 6.11 -1.50
CA GLY A 74 6.80 6.19 -2.18
C GLY A 74 7.12 7.59 -2.71
N LEU A 75 6.13 8.28 -3.29
CA LEU A 75 6.29 9.65 -3.75
C LEU A 75 6.56 10.61 -2.59
N PHE A 76 5.85 10.45 -1.48
CA PHE A 76 6.05 11.28 -0.30
C PHE A 76 7.46 11.10 0.27
N SER A 77 7.94 9.86 0.40
CA SER A 77 9.33 9.58 0.78
C SER A 77 10.30 10.28 -0.18
N LEU A 78 10.17 10.06 -1.49
CA LEU A 78 11.03 10.70 -2.48
C LEU A 78 11.07 12.24 -2.35
N ILE A 79 9.92 12.87 -2.16
CA ILE A 79 9.83 14.33 -1.99
C ILE A 79 10.51 14.76 -0.69
N VAL A 80 10.25 14.07 0.41
CA VAL A 80 10.84 14.38 1.72
C VAL A 80 12.36 14.29 1.64
N THR A 81 12.91 13.23 1.07
CA THR A 81 14.37 13.05 0.96
C THR A 81 15.00 14.08 0.06
N THR A 82 14.43 14.29 -1.12
CA THR A 82 14.98 15.28 -2.07
C THR A 82 14.92 16.67 -1.47
N SER A 83 13.90 16.99 -0.67
CA SER A 83 13.82 18.23 0.09
C SER A 83 14.91 18.32 1.17
N VAL A 84 15.14 17.26 1.96
CA VAL A 84 16.18 17.24 3.02
C VAL A 84 17.58 17.37 2.42
N VAL A 85 17.85 16.63 1.33
CA VAL A 85 19.11 16.71 0.60
C VAL A 85 19.31 18.09 0.01
N SER A 86 18.28 18.64 -0.66
CA SER A 86 18.34 19.98 -1.24
C SER A 86 18.56 21.05 -0.18
N ALA A 87 17.86 20.99 0.95
CA ALA A 87 17.99 21.96 2.03
C ALA A 87 19.42 21.96 2.61
N SER A 88 20.00 20.78 2.85
CA SER A 88 21.36 20.63 3.35
C SER A 88 22.40 21.22 2.39
N LEU A 89 22.28 20.89 1.10
CA LEU A 89 23.20 21.39 0.06
C LEU A 89 23.02 22.91 -0.18
N LEU A 90 21.78 23.40 -0.18
CA LEU A 90 21.50 24.83 -0.32
C LEU A 90 22.04 25.62 0.86
N PHE A 91 21.92 25.10 2.09
CA PHE A 91 22.46 25.75 3.27
C PHE A 91 23.98 25.86 3.20
N GLU A 92 24.67 24.78 2.84
CA GLU A 92 26.12 24.80 2.62
C GLU A 92 26.51 25.81 1.52
N LEU A 93 25.81 25.81 0.39
CA LEU A 93 26.07 26.76 -0.69
C LEU A 93 25.85 28.22 -0.24
N LEU A 94 24.80 28.49 0.53
CA LEU A 94 24.54 29.84 1.05
C LEU A 94 25.63 30.31 2.01
N LEU A 95 26.13 29.42 2.88
CA LEU A 95 27.27 29.73 3.75
C LEU A 95 28.53 30.01 2.93
N VAL A 96 28.85 29.17 1.93
CA VAL A 96 30.00 29.39 1.02
C VAL A 96 29.89 30.73 0.30
N ARG A 97 28.70 31.06 -0.22
CA ARG A 97 28.47 32.34 -0.90
C ARG A 97 28.63 33.53 0.04
N ARG A 98 28.19 33.41 1.29
CA ARG A 98 28.33 34.46 2.30
C ARG A 98 29.79 34.68 2.71
N GLU A 99 30.54 33.62 2.98
CA GLU A 99 31.94 33.75 3.41
C GLU A 99 32.85 34.25 2.30
N ILE A 100 32.63 33.84 1.04
CA ILE A 100 33.34 34.41 -0.12
C ILE A 100 33.07 35.92 -0.24
N ALA A 101 31.82 36.35 -0.01
CA ALA A 101 31.48 37.78 -0.02
C ALA A 101 32.11 38.55 1.16
N ASN A 102 32.33 37.88 2.29
CA ASN A 102 32.98 38.46 3.48
C ASN A 102 34.51 38.37 3.44
N GLY A 103 35.10 37.74 2.42
CA GLY A 103 36.56 37.58 2.28
C GLY A 103 37.18 36.57 3.26
N SER A 104 36.37 35.69 3.84
CA SER A 104 36.78 34.67 4.82
C SER A 104 37.10 33.33 4.13
N PRO A 105 38.08 32.55 4.60
CA PRO A 105 38.45 31.27 3.99
C PRO A 105 37.35 30.20 4.15
N VAL A 106 37.06 29.50 3.05
CA VAL A 106 36.02 28.48 2.90
C VAL A 106 36.20 27.29 3.86
N GLU A 107 37.41 27.06 4.36
CA GLU A 107 37.75 25.97 5.28
C GLU A 107 37.06 26.05 6.65
N THR A 108 36.47 27.19 6.99
CA THR A 108 35.74 27.39 8.26
C THR A 108 34.28 26.96 8.20
N ILE A 109 33.78 26.59 7.01
CA ILE A 109 32.36 26.29 6.80
C ILE A 109 32.08 24.82 7.14
N PRO A 110 31.08 24.54 7.99
CA PRO A 110 30.65 23.17 8.26
C PRO A 110 30.17 22.49 6.97
N ILE A 111 30.77 21.35 6.67
CA ILE A 111 30.43 20.53 5.49
C ILE A 111 29.10 19.81 5.78
N SER A 112 28.23 19.69 4.77
CA SER A 112 27.02 18.88 4.87
C SER A 112 27.35 17.45 5.30
N SER A 113 26.50 16.89 6.18
CA SER A 113 26.59 15.49 6.60
C SER A 113 26.22 14.50 5.48
N LEU A 114 25.69 14.99 4.35
CA LEU A 114 25.32 14.22 3.17
C LEU A 114 26.43 14.36 2.11
N ASN A 115 27.48 13.55 2.23
CA ASN A 115 28.60 13.50 1.28
C ASN A 115 28.62 12.11 0.59
N PRO A 116 28.88 11.99 -0.72
CA PRO A 116 29.03 10.68 -1.38
C PRO A 116 30.10 9.76 -0.77
N GLN A 117 30.98 10.26 0.11
CA GLN A 117 31.95 9.46 0.87
C GLN A 117 31.51 9.10 2.30
N THR A 118 30.38 9.61 2.80
CA THR A 118 29.89 9.25 4.13
C THR A 118 29.26 7.86 4.10
N ALA A 119 29.82 6.94 4.86
CA ALA A 119 29.26 5.61 5.04
C ALA A 119 27.93 5.70 5.80
N PHE A 120 26.92 4.97 5.32
CA PHE A 120 25.68 4.81 6.05
C PHE A 120 25.95 4.07 7.37
N VAL A 121 25.54 4.68 8.49
CA VAL A 121 25.62 4.10 9.83
C VAL A 121 24.22 4.13 10.42
N PRO A 122 23.51 2.98 10.49
CA PRO A 122 22.16 2.94 11.04
C PRO A 122 22.19 3.27 12.54
N ALA A 123 21.31 4.17 12.98
CA ALA A 123 21.10 4.46 14.38
C ALA A 123 20.20 3.37 15.01
N ALA A 124 20.31 3.19 16.33
CA ALA A 124 19.50 2.20 17.06
C ALA A 124 17.99 2.49 17.00
N THR A 125 17.60 3.70 16.58
CA THR A 125 16.21 4.12 16.33
C THR A 125 15.68 3.68 14.97
N ASP A 126 16.56 3.31 14.04
CA ASP A 126 16.22 3.00 12.66
C ASP A 126 15.86 1.50 12.51
N VAL A 127 16.11 0.72 13.57
CA VAL A 127 15.73 -0.69 13.67
C VAL A 127 14.41 -0.79 14.42
N TRP A 128 13.38 -1.32 13.76
CA TRP A 128 12.12 -1.63 14.41
C TRP A 128 12.35 -2.60 15.58
N PRO A 129 11.91 -2.27 16.81
CA PRO A 129 11.97 -3.22 17.91
C PRO A 129 10.96 -4.33 17.63
N PHE A 130 11.43 -5.47 17.12
CA PHE A 130 10.67 -6.70 17.17
C PHE A 130 10.47 -7.06 18.64
N SER A 131 9.34 -6.64 19.21
CA SER A 131 8.87 -7.15 20.50
C SER A 131 8.52 -8.62 20.31
N SER A 132 9.48 -9.51 20.58
CA SER A 132 9.20 -10.94 20.67
C SER A 132 8.41 -11.18 21.96
N SER A 133 7.09 -11.12 21.87
CA SER A 133 6.21 -11.74 22.86
C SER A 133 6.43 -13.25 22.82
N ASN A 134 7.26 -13.76 23.72
CA ASN A 134 7.32 -15.14 24.22
C ASN A 134 7.26 -16.26 23.15
N GLY A 135 8.43 -16.77 22.75
CA GLY A 135 8.52 -18.06 22.08
C GLY A 135 9.79 -18.24 21.25
N CYS A 136 10.84 -18.75 21.90
CA CYS A 136 12.00 -19.46 21.32
C CYS A 136 12.50 -19.00 19.93
N ILE A 137 13.53 -18.15 19.90
CA ILE A 137 14.40 -18.03 18.73
C ILE A 137 15.21 -19.32 18.61
N THR A 138 14.72 -20.28 17.85
CA THR A 138 15.58 -21.39 17.39
C THR A 138 16.34 -20.91 16.16
N THR A 139 17.65 -20.83 16.34
CA THR A 139 18.65 -20.61 15.30
C THR A 139 18.67 -21.81 14.37
N LEU A 140 17.84 -21.85 13.32
CA LEU A 140 17.93 -22.87 12.27
C LEU A 140 17.64 -22.28 10.88
N TYR A 141 18.54 -21.42 10.37
CA TYR A 141 19.02 -21.44 8.98
C TYR A 141 20.12 -20.37 8.77
N PRO A 142 21.31 -20.71 8.22
CA PRO A 142 22.31 -19.73 7.76
C PRO A 142 22.08 -19.41 6.25
N PRO A 143 22.83 -18.49 5.62
CA PRO A 143 22.41 -17.12 5.36
C PRO A 143 22.33 -16.83 3.85
N LEU A 144 21.13 -16.62 3.30
CA LEU A 144 20.96 -16.05 1.95
C LEU A 144 19.63 -15.31 1.90
N ASP A 145 19.60 -14.10 2.47
CA ASP A 145 18.74 -13.00 2.00
C ASP A 145 19.09 -11.73 2.79
N LEU A 146 20.37 -11.34 2.71
CA LEU A 146 20.79 -10.00 3.09
C LEU A 146 20.76 -9.12 1.82
N TYR A 147 19.59 -8.97 1.19
CA TYR A 147 19.48 -8.05 0.05
C TYR A 147 18.14 -7.34 -0.14
N VAL A 148 17.06 -7.69 0.54
CA VAL A 148 15.73 -7.15 0.13
C VAL A 148 15.04 -6.24 1.15
N THR A 149 15.49 -6.15 2.39
CA THR A 149 14.78 -5.36 3.44
C THR A 149 15.51 -4.10 3.91
N GLY A 150 16.39 -3.54 3.09
CA GLY A 150 17.19 -2.36 3.45
C GLY A 150 17.06 -1.14 2.54
N VAL A 151 16.04 -1.05 1.68
CA VAL A 151 15.93 0.07 0.70
C VAL A 151 14.66 0.91 0.88
N LEU A 152 13.74 0.57 1.78
CA LEU A 152 12.44 1.25 1.80
C LEU A 152 12.25 2.33 2.88
N PHE A 153 13.17 2.55 3.82
CA PHE A 153 12.93 3.52 4.90
C PHE A 153 14.16 4.30 5.40
N ASP A 154 15.16 4.49 4.54
CA ASP A 154 16.22 5.48 4.80
C ASP A 154 16.38 6.40 3.59
N ILE A 155 15.27 7.03 3.22
CA ILE A 155 15.17 8.18 2.31
C ILE A 155 13.89 8.92 2.72
#